data_AF-A0A7S1HQX4-F1
#
_entry.id   AF-A0A7S1HQX4-F1
#
_cell.length_a   1.000
_cell.length_b   1.000
_cell.length_c   1.000
_cell.angle_alpha   90.00
_cell.angle_beta   90.00
_cell.angle_gamma   90.00
#
_symmetry.space_group_name_H-M   'P 1'
#
loop_
_entity.id
_entity.type
_entity.pdbx_description
1 polymer ?
#
loop_
_entity_poly.entity_id
_entity_poly.type
_entity_poly.pdbx_seq_one_letter_code
_entity_poly.pdbx_strand_id
1 'polypeptide(L)'
;TCDADVDPALWQKMLKHAVEQSFNQITVDGDTSTNDTVVALCSGKVPGVKITEEGSPDAQLLQDALTALCQGLGKSIAWDGEGANVLLAVRVEGAGSREDARTIAKS
;
A
#
# COMPACT_ATOMS: atom_id res chain seq x y z
N THR A 1 -10.18 2.16 -6.99
CA THR A 1 -10.26 2.29 -8.46
C THR A 1 -9.71 3.63 -8.86
N CYS A 2 -9.28 3.80 -10.10
CA CYS A 2 -8.69 5.03 -10.62
C CYS A 2 -9.15 5.30 -12.07
N ASP A 3 -9.11 6.54 -12.51
CA ASP A 3 -9.50 7.00 -13.84
C ASP A 3 -8.34 7.61 -14.64
N ALA A 4 -7.14 7.70 -14.07
CA ALA A 4 -5.93 8.11 -14.76
C ALA A 4 -5.58 7.18 -15.93
N ASP A 5 -4.96 7.71 -16.98
CA ASP A 5 -4.36 6.90 -18.03
C ASP A 5 -2.92 6.56 -17.65
N VAL A 6 -2.69 5.34 -17.18
CA VAL A 6 -1.40 4.85 -16.68
C VAL A 6 -1.04 3.56 -17.40
N ASP A 7 0.24 3.38 -17.69
CA ASP A 7 0.71 2.12 -18.25
C ASP A 7 0.40 0.93 -17.32
N PRO A 8 -0.17 -0.17 -17.81
CA PRO A 8 -0.54 -1.31 -16.97
C PRO A 8 0.64 -1.92 -16.19
N ALA A 9 1.84 -1.95 -16.78
CA ALA A 9 3.01 -2.49 -16.09
C ALA A 9 3.47 -1.55 -14.96
N LEU A 10 3.41 -0.23 -15.20
CA LEU A 10 3.66 0.77 -14.17
C LEU A 10 2.61 0.69 -13.05
N TRP A 11 1.33 0.58 -13.40
CA TRP A 11 0.24 0.44 -12.42
C TRP A 11 0.42 -0.79 -11.52
N GLN A 12 0.81 -1.93 -12.09
CA GLN A 12 1.09 -3.14 -11.31
C GLN A 12 2.27 -2.95 -10.34
N LYS A 13 3.33 -2.26 -10.76
CA LYS A 13 4.45 -1.91 -9.87
C LYS A 13 3.99 -0.98 -8.75
N MET A 14 3.19 0.03 -9.07
CA MET A 14 2.68 0.98 -8.10
C MET A 14 1.81 0.31 -7.04
N LEU A 15 0.92 -0.60 -7.47
CA LEU A 15 0.09 -1.40 -6.58
C LEU A 15 0.94 -2.28 -5.67
N LYS A 16 1.94 -2.98 -6.23
CA LYS A 16 2.86 -3.81 -5.44
C LYS A 16 3.56 -2.99 -4.36
N HIS A 17 4.09 -1.82 -4.71
CA HIS A 17 4.72 -0.93 -3.75
C HIS A 17 3.74 -0.50 -2.65
N ALA A 18 2.54 -0.05 -3.02
CA ALA A 18 1.53 0.39 -2.06
C ALA A 18 1.14 -0.72 -1.09
N VAL A 19 0.92 -1.95 -1.58
CA VAL A 19 0.60 -3.14 -0.77
C VAL A 19 1.75 -3.48 0.19
N GLU A 20 3.00 -3.42 -0.28
CA GLU A 20 4.18 -3.62 0.57
C GLU A 20 4.29 -2.57 1.68
N GLN A 21 3.80 -1.34 1.45
CA GLN A 21 3.82 -0.25 2.43
C GLN A 21 2.56 -0.14 3.31
N SER A 22 1.57 -1.02 3.11
CA SER A 22 0.31 -0.99 3.85
C SER A 22 -0.11 -2.35 4.39
N PHE A 23 -0.79 -3.17 3.60
CA PHE A 23 -1.43 -4.42 4.04
C PHE A 23 -0.39 -5.42 4.54
N ASN A 24 0.79 -5.46 3.91
CA ASN A 24 1.88 -6.33 4.34
C ASN A 24 2.63 -5.82 5.60
N GLN A 25 2.20 -4.69 6.16
CA GLN A 25 2.72 -4.08 7.40
C GLN A 25 1.77 -4.22 8.59
N ILE A 26 0.57 -4.79 8.40
CA ILE A 26 -0.37 -5.03 9.50
C ILE A 26 -0.38 -6.51 9.89
N THR A 27 -0.81 -6.77 11.12
CA THR A 27 -1.14 -8.10 11.66
C THR A 27 -2.21 -7.91 12.73
N VAL A 28 -3.16 -8.84 12.83
CA VAL A 28 -4.20 -8.83 13.87
C VAL A 28 -3.90 -9.94 14.89
N ASP A 29 -3.94 -11.19 14.43
CA ASP A 29 -3.69 -12.41 15.21
C ASP A 29 -2.41 -13.15 14.80
N GLY A 30 -1.82 -12.79 13.66
CA GLY A 30 -0.62 -13.41 13.09
C GLY A 30 -0.92 -14.50 12.05
N ASP A 31 -2.18 -14.84 11.83
CA ASP A 31 -2.59 -15.87 10.88
C ASP A 31 -2.81 -15.26 9.49
N THR A 32 -2.11 -15.79 8.49
CA THR A 32 -2.27 -15.34 7.10
C THR A 32 -3.47 -16.03 6.47
N SER A 33 -4.45 -15.24 6.01
CA SER A 33 -5.66 -15.74 5.37
C SER A 33 -5.36 -16.40 4.00
N THR A 34 -6.11 -17.44 3.66
CA THR A 34 -5.99 -18.16 2.38
C THR A 34 -6.52 -17.37 1.17
N ASN A 35 -7.18 -16.24 1.41
CA ASN A 35 -7.97 -15.52 0.41
C ASN A 35 -7.57 -14.06 0.23
N ASP A 36 -6.53 -13.59 0.92
CA ASP A 36 -6.10 -12.19 0.86
C ASP A 36 -5.78 -11.78 -0.58
N THR A 37 -6.59 -10.85 -1.10
CA THR A 37 -6.52 -10.42 -2.49
C THR A 37 -6.70 -8.91 -2.58
N VAL A 38 -5.81 -8.24 -3.30
CA VAL A 38 -5.93 -6.82 -3.63
C VAL A 38 -6.07 -6.66 -5.14
N VAL A 39 -7.14 -6.00 -5.58
CA VAL A 39 -7.40 -5.69 -6.99
C VAL A 39 -7.51 -4.19 -7.16
N ALA A 40 -6.75 -3.64 -8.10
CA ALA A 40 -6.82 -2.23 -8.45
C ALA A 40 -7.09 -2.05 -9.95
N LEU A 41 -8.20 -1.39 -10.26
CA LEU A 41 -8.64 -1.13 -11.63
C LEU A 41 -8.38 0.33 -11.99
N CYS A 42 -7.82 0.56 -13.16
CA CYS A 42 -7.61 1.89 -13.72
C CYS A 42 -8.29 1.99 -15.09
N SER A 43 -9.15 2.99 -15.27
CA SER A 43 -10.04 3.07 -16.43
C SER A 43 -9.55 3.95 -17.58
N GLY A 44 -8.52 4.78 -17.38
CA GLY A 44 -7.97 5.65 -18.44
C GLY A 44 -8.97 6.66 -19.00
N LYS A 45 -10.01 7.03 -18.24
CA LYS A 45 -11.08 7.92 -18.70
C LYS A 45 -10.69 9.39 -18.67
N VAL A 46 -9.69 9.77 -17.88
CA VAL A 46 -9.20 11.15 -17.81
C VAL A 46 -8.35 11.42 -19.07
N PRO A 47 -8.76 12.36 -19.94
CA PRO A 47 -7.96 12.74 -21.09
C PRO A 47 -6.69 13.47 -20.64
N GLY A 48 -5.53 13.02 -21.10
CA GLY A 48 -4.23 13.56 -20.71
C GLY A 48 -3.07 12.79 -21.33
N VAL A 49 -1.84 13.15 -20.94
CA VAL A 49 -0.66 12.37 -21.31
C VAL A 49 -0.67 11.08 -20.50
N LYS A 50 -0.60 9.95 -21.19
CA LYS A 50 -0.48 8.64 -20.54
C LYS A 50 0.76 8.62 -19.63
N ILE A 51 0.58 8.25 -18.37
CA ILE A 51 1.66 8.10 -17.41
C ILE A 51 2.43 6.81 -17.72
N THR A 52 3.60 6.95 -18.32
CA THR A 52 4.46 5.82 -18.72
C THR A 52 5.78 5.75 -17.97
N GLU A 53 6.22 6.86 -17.40
CA GLU A 53 7.53 6.99 -16.75
C GLU A 53 7.37 7.07 -15.23
N GLU A 54 8.00 6.12 -14.53
CA GLU A 54 7.96 5.99 -13.07
C GLU A 54 8.49 7.25 -12.35
N GLY A 55 9.47 7.94 -12.94
CA GLY A 55 10.06 9.16 -12.39
C GLY A 55 9.32 10.45 -12.74
N SER A 56 8.21 10.39 -13.47
CA SER A 56 7.44 11.58 -13.80
C SER A 56 6.74 12.16 -12.56
N PRO A 57 6.53 13.50 -12.47
CA PRO A 57 5.80 14.10 -11.37
C PRO A 57 4.39 13.51 -11.18
N ASP A 58 3.70 13.21 -12.28
CA ASP A 58 2.37 12.61 -12.26
C ASP A 58 2.38 11.17 -11.73
N ALA A 59 3.41 10.38 -12.08
CA ALA A 59 3.59 9.04 -11.54
C ALA A 59 3.85 9.08 -10.02
N GLN A 60 4.69 10.00 -9.56
CA GLN A 60 4.97 10.14 -8.13
C GLN A 60 3.72 10.56 -7.36
N LEU A 61 2.96 11.53 -7.87
CA LEU A 61 1.71 11.97 -7.25
C LEU A 61 0.69 10.82 -7.16
N LEU A 62 0.54 10.05 -8.24
CA LEU A 62 -0.35 8.89 -8.26
C LEU A 62 0.11 7.80 -7.29
N GLN A 63 1.42 7.52 -7.23
CA GLN A 63 2.00 6.56 -6.29
C GLN A 63 1.74 6.97 -4.84
N ASP A 64 1.97 8.24 -4.50
CA ASP A 64 1.79 8.74 -3.13
C ASP A 64 0.32 8.66 -2.71
N ALA A 65 -0.60 9.04 -3.60
CA ALA A 65 -2.03 8.93 -3.35
C ALA A 65 -2.48 7.47 -3.17
N LEU A 66 -2.00 6.55 -4.02
CA LEU A 66 -2.30 5.13 -3.91
C LEU A 66 -1.75 4.54 -2.60
N THR A 67 -0.49 4.85 -2.26
CA THR A 67 0.13 4.39 -1.01
C THR A 67 -0.61 4.91 0.21
N ALA A 68 -0.95 6.20 0.25
CA ALA A 68 -1.69 6.79 1.35
C ALA A 68 -3.08 6.16 1.52
N LEU A 69 -3.79 5.93 0.42
CA LEU A 69 -5.09 5.24 0.42
C LEU A 69 -4.96 3.83 0.99
N CYS A 70 -4.02 3.04 0.48
CA CYS A 70 -3.81 1.67 0.93
C CYS A 70 -3.38 1.61 2.41
N GLN A 71 -2.57 2.57 2.89
CA GLN A 71 -2.22 2.69 4.30
C GLN A 71 -3.42 3.03 5.18
N GLY A 72 -4.29 3.93 4.72
CA GLY A 72 -5.55 4.23 5.41
C GLY A 72 -6.41 2.98 5.57
N LEU A 73 -6.62 2.24 4.48
CA LEU A 73 -7.38 0.99 4.50
C LEU A 73 -6.74 -0.08 5.39
N GLY A 74 -5.42 -0.25 5.33
CA GLY A 74 -4.70 -1.19 6.19
C GLY A 74 -4.88 -0.86 7.68
N LYS A 75 -4.80 0.42 8.06
CA LYS A 75 -5.09 0.86 9.43
C LYS A 75 -6.54 0.61 9.84
N SER A 76 -7.49 0.81 8.93
CA SER A 76 -8.90 0.50 9.18
C SER A 76 -9.13 -0.99 9.43
N ILE A 77 -8.48 -1.88 8.68
CA ILE A 77 -8.54 -3.32 8.90
C ILE A 77 -7.96 -3.68 10.29
N ALA A 78 -6.79 -3.14 10.63
CA ALA A 78 -6.16 -3.40 11.92
C ALA A 78 -6.99 -2.87 13.11
N TRP A 79 -7.66 -1.72 12.94
CA TRP A 79 -8.57 -1.16 13.93
C TRP A 79 -9.81 -2.03 14.16
N ASP A 80 -10.33 -2.66 13.11
CA ASP A 80 -11.49 -3.55 13.15
C ASP A 80 -11.10 -5.01 13.47
N GLY A 81 -9.89 -5.23 14.01
CA GLY A 81 -9.45 -6.54 14.47
C GLY A 81 -10.37 -7.09 15.56
N GLU A 82 -10.50 -8.41 15.64
CA GLU A 82 -11.41 -9.07 16.59
C GLU A 82 -11.10 -8.64 18.04
N GLY A 83 -12.07 -8.00 18.69
CA GLY A 83 -11.93 -7.51 20.07
C GLY A 83 -11.00 -6.30 20.24
N ALA A 84 -10.56 -5.66 19.15
CA ALA A 84 -9.70 -4.49 19.21
C ALA A 84 -10.46 -3.26 19.75
N ASN A 85 -9.83 -2.56 20.70
CA ASN A 85 -10.30 -1.27 21.21
C ASN A 85 -9.26 -0.15 20.97
N VAL A 86 -8.09 -0.50 20.47
CA VAL A 86 -6.93 0.39 20.31
C VAL A 86 -6.17 0.00 19.05
N LEU A 87 -5.72 1.00 18.27
CA LEU A 87 -4.77 0.82 17.19
C LEU A 87 -3.35 1.00 17.75
N LEU A 88 -2.52 -0.05 17.65
CA LEU A 88 -1.10 0.05 17.96
C LEU A 88 -0.31 0.38 16.69
N ALA A 89 0.47 1.46 16.74
CA ALA A 89 1.37 1.84 15.66
C ALA A 89 2.82 1.78 16.16
N VAL A 90 3.60 0.86 15.60
CA VAL A 90 5.01 0.67 15.93
C VAL A 90 5.88 1.39 14.89
N ARG A 91 6.82 2.21 15.36
CA ARG A 91 7.85 2.85 14.53
C ARG A 91 9.22 2.42 15.01
N VAL A 92 10.00 1.84 14.10
CA VAL A 92 11.39 1.45 14.35
C VAL A 92 12.31 2.42 13.62
N GLU A 93 13.25 3.01 14.35
CA GLU A 93 14.26 3.92 13.83
C GLU A 93 15.66 3.39 14.19
N GLY A 94 16.67 3.66 13.35
CA GLY A 94 18.06 3.26 13.61
C GLY A 94 18.40 1.79 13.32
N ALA A 95 17.52 1.03 12.66
CA ALA A 95 17.84 -0.33 12.21
C ALA A 95 18.88 -0.33 11.08
N GLY A 96 19.68 -1.40 10.98
CA GLY A 96 20.71 -1.55 9.95
C GLY A 96 20.18 -1.62 8.52
N SER A 97 18.93 -2.08 8.36
CA SER A 97 18.21 -2.08 7.10
C SER A 97 16.71 -1.86 7.30
N ARG A 98 16.00 -1.54 6.21
CA ARG A 98 14.54 -1.45 6.22
C ARG A 98 13.89 -2.80 6.51
N GLU A 99 14.51 -3.89 6.10
CA GLU A 99 14.01 -5.25 6.34
C GLU A 99 14.16 -5.64 7.81
N ASP A 100 15.27 -5.26 8.45
CA ASP A 100 15.43 -5.41 9.90
C ASP A 100 14.39 -4.58 10.65
N ALA A 101 14.22 -3.30 10.28
CA ALA A 101 13.21 -2.42 10.88
C ALA A 101 11.81 -3.03 10.79
N ARG A 102 11.46 -3.57 9.63
CA ARG A 102 10.18 -4.24 9.37
C ARG A 102 10.01 -5.50 10.21
N THR A 103 11.04 -6.31 10.32
CA THR A 103 11.01 -7.55 11.12
C THR A 103 10.79 -7.22 12.60
N ILE A 104 11.56 -6.26 13.13
CA ILE A 104 11.43 -5.78 14.51
C ILE A 104 10.04 -5.20 14.78
N ALA A 105 9.49 -4.40 13.84
CA ALA A 105 8.18 -3.77 14.01
C ALA A 105 7.01 -4.77 14.07
N LYS A 106 7.20 -5.98 13.51
CA LYS A 106 6.18 -7.05 13.44
C LYS A 106 6.39 -8.17 14.47
N SER A 107 7.45 -8.11 15.28
CA SER A 107 7.82 -9.15 16.26
C SER A 107 7.09 -9.00 17.59
#